data_AF-A0A559M8N2-F1
#
_entry.id   AF-A0A559M8N2-F1
#
_cell.length_a   1.000
_cell.length_b   1.000
_cell.length_c   1.000
_cell.angle_alpha   90.00
_cell.angle_beta   90.00
_cell.angle_gamma   90.00
#
_symmetry.space_group_name_H-M   'P 1'
#
loop_
_entity.id
_entity.type
_entity.pdbx_description
1 polymer ?
#
loop_
_entity_poly.entity_id
_entity_poly.type
_entity_poly.pdbx_seq_one_letter_code
_entity_poly.pdbx_strand_id
1 'polypeptide(L)'
;MAMNGITWFKRAAAPKQEEVYESDKATYSLLRESSDGSQSSDHELGIAPAPKMKSNIHHYLIILVKTVLIAFAFLGIYSVARSTLRKSHTHKPVSCSCGGTTVAEALSRGCVFTPLALGWLPPQCLDMELSDEFDKLGPLPGGEWPYWGDLNGTTRITREEMGLLANVGGLFYTTQEWHVMHCM
;
A
#
# COMPACT_ATOMS: atom_id res chain seq x y z
N MET A 1 24.71 -29.39 36.69
CA MET A 1 25.15 -29.37 35.27
C MET A 1 24.02 -28.72 34.49
N ALA A 2 24.08 -27.41 34.35
CA ALA A 2 24.60 -26.69 33.16
C ALA A 2 23.48 -26.45 32.14
N MET A 3 22.92 -25.24 32.21
CA MET A 3 22.05 -24.64 31.20
C MET A 3 22.89 -24.40 29.95
N ASN A 4 22.63 -25.13 28.86
CA ASN A 4 23.27 -24.86 27.57
C ASN A 4 22.30 -24.04 26.72
N GLY A 5 22.53 -22.72 26.72
CA GLY A 5 21.86 -21.78 25.83
C GLY A 5 22.20 -22.07 24.37
N ILE A 6 21.17 -22.23 23.54
CA ILE A 6 21.31 -22.31 22.10
C ILE A 6 21.23 -20.87 21.58
N THR A 7 22.40 -20.31 21.23
CA THR A 7 22.53 -18.97 20.66
C THR A 7 22.10 -18.99 19.19
N TRP A 8 20.84 -18.69 18.91
CA TRP A 8 20.41 -18.27 17.57
C TRP A 8 20.72 -16.77 17.42
N PHE A 9 21.19 -16.37 16.24
CA PHE A 9 21.61 -15.00 15.84
C PHE A 9 23.06 -14.60 16.16
N LYS A 10 24.03 -15.21 15.48
CA LYS A 10 25.20 -14.44 15.00
C LYS A 10 24.87 -13.89 13.61
N ARG A 11 24.51 -12.61 13.54
CA ARG A 11 24.38 -11.88 12.28
C ARG A 11 25.78 -11.70 11.69
N ALA A 12 26.09 -12.39 10.60
CA ALA A 12 27.29 -12.11 9.82
C ALA A 12 27.17 -10.68 9.28
N ALA A 13 28.12 -9.81 9.63
CA ALA A 13 28.21 -8.47 9.08
C ALA A 13 28.73 -8.59 7.63
N ALA A 14 27.96 -8.06 6.68
CA ALA A 14 28.40 -7.93 5.30
C ALA A 14 29.58 -6.95 5.19
N PRO A 15 30.57 -7.20 4.32
CA PRO A 15 31.67 -6.28 4.11
C PRO A 15 31.16 -4.95 3.51
N LYS A 16 31.59 -3.82 4.08
CA LYS A 16 31.43 -2.50 3.48
C LYS A 16 32.27 -2.45 2.21
N GLN A 17 31.64 -2.35 1.05
CA GLN A 17 32.32 -1.89 -0.15
C GLN A 17 32.39 -0.36 -0.10
N GLU A 18 33.62 0.14 -0.07
CA GLU A 18 33.96 1.54 -0.26
C GLU A 18 34.05 1.75 -1.77
N GLU A 19 32.93 2.18 -2.37
CA GLU A 19 32.87 2.53 -3.78
C GLU A 19 33.38 3.97 -3.95
N VAL A 20 34.48 4.07 -4.67
CA VAL A 20 35.19 5.29 -5.05
C VAL A 20 34.26 6.16 -5.89
N TYR A 21 33.78 7.27 -5.33
CA TYR A 21 33.10 8.33 -6.07
C TYR A 21 34.16 9.27 -6.65
N GLU A 22 34.64 8.94 -7.85
CA GLU A 22 35.57 9.79 -8.61
C GLU A 22 34.93 10.22 -9.93
N SER A 23 34.89 11.54 -10.10
CA SER A 23 34.78 12.28 -11.36
C SER A 23 33.52 12.09 -12.22
N ASP A 24 32.56 13.00 -12.07
CA ASP A 24 31.78 13.55 -13.20
C ASP A 24 31.45 15.03 -13.00
N LYS A 25 32.46 15.80 -12.57
CA LYS A 25 32.38 17.26 -12.44
C LYS A 25 32.57 18.00 -13.78
N ALA A 26 32.83 17.28 -14.88
CA ALA A 26 33.19 17.86 -16.16
C ALA A 26 32.00 18.27 -17.05
N THR A 27 30.78 17.82 -16.75
CA THR A 27 29.63 18.03 -17.65
C THR A 27 28.78 19.27 -17.30
N TYR A 28 28.87 19.79 -16.07
CA TYR A 28 28.08 20.96 -15.64
C TYR A 28 28.76 22.31 -15.85
N SER A 29 30.07 22.35 -16.12
CA SER A 29 30.80 23.60 -16.36
C SER A 29 30.65 24.15 -17.78
N LEU A 30 30.13 23.37 -18.74
CA LEU A 30 29.94 23.81 -20.13
C LEU A 30 28.58 24.49 -20.41
N LEU A 31 27.68 24.60 -19.43
CA LEU A 31 26.36 25.24 -19.62
C LEU A 31 26.21 26.61 -18.95
N ARG A 32 27.26 27.15 -18.33
CA ARG A 32 27.19 28.44 -17.61
C ARG A 32 28.12 29.53 -18.15
N GLU A 33 28.67 29.34 -19.35
CA GLU A 33 29.53 30.34 -20.02
C GLU A 33 28.92 30.73 -21.37
N SER A 34 27.70 31.26 -21.37
CA SER A 34 27.22 32.08 -22.47
C SER A 34 26.25 33.12 -21.93
N SER A 35 26.83 34.23 -21.49
CA SER A 35 26.26 35.58 -21.51
C SER A 35 26.84 36.39 -20.36
N ASP A 36 28.12 36.70 -20.42
CA ASP A 36 28.61 38.00 -20.01
C ASP A 36 30.02 38.22 -20.52
N GLY A 37 30.23 39.37 -21.17
CA GLY A 37 31.55 39.84 -21.55
C GLY A 37 31.61 40.39 -22.96
N SER A 38 31.40 41.69 -23.08
CA SER A 38 32.33 42.61 -23.76
C SER A 38 31.62 43.94 -24.07
N GLN A 39 31.93 44.97 -23.27
CA GLN A 39 31.84 46.36 -23.74
C GLN A 39 33.00 46.55 -24.73
N SER A 40 32.70 46.59 -26.03
CA SER A 40 33.62 47.20 -27.00
C SER A 40 33.18 48.63 -27.28
N SER A 41 34.14 49.53 -27.16
CA SER A 41 34.06 50.93 -27.54
C SER A 41 33.98 51.06 -29.05
N ASP A 42 32.81 51.45 -29.57
CA ASP A 42 32.66 51.83 -30.98
C ASP A 42 32.70 53.35 -31.10
N HIS A 43 33.75 53.82 -31.77
CA HIS A 43 33.83 55.16 -32.33
C HIS A 43 32.75 55.33 -33.41
N GLU A 44 32.13 56.49 -33.39
CA GLU A 44 31.11 56.99 -34.31
C GLU A 44 31.42 56.71 -35.79
N LEU A 45 30.51 56.02 -36.49
CA LEU A 45 30.23 56.27 -37.90
C LEU A 45 28.78 55.88 -38.23
N GLY A 46 27.99 56.86 -38.65
CA GLY A 46 26.53 56.76 -38.76
C GLY A 46 26.05 55.75 -39.80
N ILE A 47 25.13 54.87 -39.38
CA ILE A 47 24.18 54.15 -40.24
C ILE A 47 22.83 54.14 -39.51
N ALA A 48 21.79 54.69 -40.14
CA ALA A 48 20.44 54.80 -39.56
C ALA A 48 19.83 53.42 -39.24
N PRO A 49 19.18 53.23 -38.07
CA PRO A 49 18.53 51.95 -37.77
C PRO A 49 17.16 51.83 -38.46
N ALA A 50 16.95 50.72 -39.16
CA ALA A 50 15.64 50.32 -39.67
C ALA A 50 14.62 50.17 -38.52
N PRO A 51 13.33 50.51 -38.73
CA PRO A 51 12.33 50.43 -37.68
C PRO A 51 12.06 48.98 -37.27
N LYS A 52 12.47 48.61 -36.05
CA LYS A 52 12.08 47.32 -35.44
C LYS A 52 10.61 47.40 -35.04
N MET A 53 9.74 46.88 -35.90
CA MET A 53 8.32 46.71 -35.59
C MET A 53 8.18 45.67 -34.46
N LYS A 54 8.13 46.13 -33.21
CA LYS A 54 7.90 45.27 -32.05
C LYS A 54 6.48 44.72 -32.14
N SER A 55 6.40 43.41 -32.31
CA SER A 55 5.15 42.72 -32.62
C SER A 55 4.26 42.59 -31.39
N ASN A 56 3.11 43.28 -31.41
CA ASN A 56 2.04 43.15 -30.40
C ASN A 56 1.53 41.71 -30.26
N ILE A 57 1.81 40.85 -31.25
CA ILE A 57 1.47 39.42 -31.25
C ILE A 57 2.08 38.71 -30.05
N HIS A 58 3.32 39.00 -29.68
CA HIS A 58 3.97 38.37 -28.53
C HIS A 58 3.26 38.71 -27.21
N HIS A 59 2.77 39.94 -27.08
CA HIS A 59 2.01 40.38 -25.93
C HIS A 59 0.67 39.63 -25.81
N TYR A 60 -0.07 39.47 -26.92
CA TYR A 60 -1.29 38.67 -26.95
C TYR A 60 -1.04 37.19 -26.66
N LEU A 61 0.07 36.62 -27.13
CA LEU A 61 0.45 35.23 -26.87
C LEU A 61 0.73 34.99 -25.38
N ILE A 62 1.42 35.92 -24.70
CA ILE A 62 1.67 35.84 -23.26
C ILE A 62 0.36 35.93 -22.46
N ILE A 63 -0.55 36.83 -22.85
CA ILE A 63 -1.87 36.95 -22.21
C ILE A 63 -2.65 35.65 -22.38
N LEU A 64 -2.70 35.09 -23.58
CA LEU A 64 -3.39 33.83 -23.85
C LEU A 64 -2.85 32.69 -22.98
N VAL A 65 -1.53 32.49 -22.94
CA VAL A 65 -0.91 31.44 -22.12
C VAL A 65 -1.25 31.62 -20.64
N LYS A 66 -1.18 32.86 -20.12
CA LYS A 66 -1.56 33.14 -18.72
C LYS A 66 -3.03 32.83 -18.45
N THR A 67 -3.94 33.23 -19.34
CA THR A 67 -5.37 32.94 -19.18
C THR A 67 -5.65 31.43 -19.17
N VAL A 68 -4.97 30.67 -20.02
CA VAL A 68 -5.08 29.20 -20.09
C VAL A 68 -4.57 28.56 -18.79
N LEU A 69 -3.41 28.98 -18.29
CA LEU A 69 -2.85 28.46 -17.03
C LEU A 69 -3.78 28.75 -15.84
N ILE A 70 -4.35 29.95 -15.78
CA ILE A 70 -5.32 30.34 -14.75
C ILE A 70 -6.59 29.49 -14.87
N ALA A 71 -7.11 29.28 -16.08
CA ALA A 71 -8.29 28.43 -16.30
C ALA A 71 -8.05 26.99 -15.83
N PHE A 72 -6.89 26.39 -16.16
CA PHE A 72 -6.54 25.05 -15.67
C PHE A 72 -6.42 24.99 -14.15
N ALA A 73 -5.85 26.02 -13.52
CA ALA A 73 -5.78 26.10 -12.05
C ALA A 73 -7.18 26.13 -11.42
N PHE A 74 -8.10 26.94 -11.97
CA PHE A 74 -9.48 26.99 -11.48
C PHE A 74 -10.25 25.69 -11.72
N LEU A 75 -10.07 25.03 -12.87
CA LEU A 75 -10.67 23.72 -13.14
C LEU A 75 -10.12 22.65 -12.19
N GLY A 76 -8.83 22.68 -11.90
CA GLY A 76 -8.19 21.84 -10.89
C GLY A 76 -8.80 22.05 -9.51
N ILE A 77 -8.84 23.28 -9.03
CA ILE A 77 -9.45 23.64 -7.73
C ILE A 77 -10.93 23.24 -7.69
N TYR A 78 -11.69 23.50 -8.75
CA TYR A 78 -13.10 23.13 -8.85
C TYR A 78 -13.29 21.62 -8.79
N SER A 79 -12.48 20.84 -9.50
CA SER A 79 -12.55 19.38 -9.47
C SER A 79 -12.22 18.82 -8.09
N VAL A 80 -11.21 19.37 -7.41
CA VAL A 80 -10.83 19.00 -6.03
C VAL A 80 -11.95 19.37 -5.07
N ALA A 81 -12.45 20.61 -5.10
CA ALA A 81 -13.56 21.06 -4.26
C ALA A 81 -14.82 20.22 -4.48
N ARG A 82 -15.14 19.87 -5.73
CA ARG A 82 -16.27 18.98 -6.03
C ARG A 82 -16.02 17.57 -5.53
N SER A 83 -14.78 17.07 -5.57
CA SER A 83 -14.41 15.74 -5.06
C SER A 83 -14.50 15.67 -3.54
N THR A 84 -14.10 16.73 -2.83
CA THR A 84 -14.18 16.81 -1.36
C THR A 84 -15.62 16.96 -0.90
N LEU A 85 -16.42 17.76 -1.60
CA LEU A 85 -17.86 17.89 -1.35
C LEU A 85 -18.63 16.58 -1.67
N ARG A 86 -18.26 15.84 -2.73
CA ARG A 86 -18.86 14.53 -3.06
C ARG A 86 -18.38 13.39 -2.17
N LYS A 87 -17.17 13.48 -1.60
CA LYS A 87 -16.66 12.51 -0.60
C LYS A 87 -17.45 12.52 0.71
N SER A 88 -18.42 13.42 0.86
CA SER A 88 -19.45 13.36 1.90
C SER A 88 -20.54 12.31 1.65
N HIS A 89 -20.41 11.45 0.62
CA HIS A 89 -21.09 10.15 0.67
C HIS A 89 -20.50 9.37 1.84
N THR A 90 -21.17 9.55 2.97
CA THR A 90 -20.99 8.88 4.24
C THR A 90 -20.99 7.37 4.00
N HIS A 91 -19.80 6.79 3.85
CA HIS A 91 -19.63 5.39 4.15
C HIS A 91 -19.96 5.25 5.62
N LYS A 92 -21.20 4.85 5.93
CA LYS A 92 -21.51 4.33 7.26
C LYS A 92 -20.49 3.22 7.50
N PRO A 93 -19.69 3.27 8.59
CA PRO A 93 -18.74 2.23 8.85
C PRO A 93 -19.50 0.90 8.97
N VAL A 94 -19.15 -0.07 8.13
CA VAL A 94 -19.69 -1.42 8.25
C VAL A 94 -19.16 -1.97 9.57
N SER A 95 -20.05 -2.32 10.48
CA SER A 95 -19.64 -3.00 11.71
C SER A 95 -19.30 -4.44 11.38
N CYS A 96 -18.02 -4.79 11.51
CA CYS A 96 -17.54 -6.17 11.45
C CYS A 96 -17.51 -6.84 12.82
N SER A 97 -18.08 -6.19 13.84
CA SER A 97 -18.26 -6.83 15.13
C SER A 97 -19.41 -7.81 15.02
N CYS A 98 -19.10 -9.07 15.29
CA CYS A 98 -20.10 -10.09 15.53
C CYS A 98 -20.75 -9.98 16.92
N GLY A 99 -20.35 -9.02 17.76
CA GLY A 99 -20.78 -8.93 19.16
C GLY A 99 -20.36 -10.13 20.01
N GLY A 100 -20.47 -9.96 21.33
CA GLY A 100 -20.52 -11.06 22.28
C GLY A 100 -19.21 -11.71 22.71
N THR A 101 -19.19 -12.13 23.97
CA THR A 101 -18.16 -12.98 24.57
C THR A 101 -18.40 -14.47 24.31
N THR A 102 -19.46 -14.83 23.57
CA THR A 102 -19.90 -16.22 23.37
C THR A 102 -20.26 -16.52 21.91
N VAL A 103 -20.06 -17.77 21.51
CA VAL A 103 -20.42 -18.31 20.20
C VAL A 103 -21.93 -18.31 19.99
N ALA A 104 -22.73 -18.51 21.04
CA ALA A 104 -24.19 -18.47 20.94
C ALA A 104 -24.70 -17.09 20.49
N GLU A 105 -24.09 -16.01 21.00
CA GLU A 105 -24.41 -14.66 20.55
C GLU A 105 -24.02 -14.45 19.09
N ALA A 106 -22.83 -14.92 18.69
CA ALA A 106 -22.36 -14.83 17.31
C ALA A 106 -23.33 -15.51 16.32
N LEU A 107 -23.78 -16.72 16.67
CA LEU A 107 -24.79 -17.46 15.90
C LEU A 107 -26.13 -16.72 15.84
N SER A 108 -26.59 -16.15 16.97
CA SER A 108 -27.85 -15.39 17.02
C SER A 108 -27.85 -14.14 16.12
N ARG A 109 -26.65 -13.62 15.81
CA ARG A 109 -26.43 -12.46 14.94
C ARG A 109 -26.14 -12.85 13.49
N GLY A 110 -26.20 -14.15 13.16
CA GLY A 110 -25.99 -14.66 11.81
C GLY A 110 -24.53 -14.61 11.36
N CYS A 111 -23.57 -14.59 12.29
CA CYS A 111 -22.17 -14.67 11.93
C CYS A 111 -21.76 -16.09 11.56
N VAL A 112 -20.69 -16.17 10.78
CA VAL A 112 -20.13 -17.41 10.27
C VAL A 112 -18.71 -17.55 10.79
N PHE A 113 -18.38 -18.75 11.27
CA PHE A 113 -17.01 -19.09 11.63
C PHE A 113 -16.20 -19.43 10.39
N THR A 114 -15.00 -18.88 10.27
CA THR A 114 -14.04 -19.25 9.23
C THR A 114 -12.68 -19.64 9.83
N PRO A 115 -12.11 -20.80 9.44
CA PRO A 115 -10.74 -21.15 9.79
C PRO A 115 -9.74 -20.11 9.29
N LEU A 116 -9.97 -19.50 8.12
CA LEU A 116 -9.06 -18.52 7.54
C LEU A 116 -8.94 -17.24 8.41
N ALA A 117 -10.01 -16.81 9.09
CA ALA A 117 -9.92 -15.68 10.02
C ALA A 117 -9.80 -16.09 11.49
N LEU A 118 -9.83 -17.39 11.79
CA LEU A 118 -9.96 -17.96 13.14
C LEU A 118 -11.00 -17.24 14.00
N GLY A 119 -12.14 -16.89 13.40
CA GLY A 119 -13.09 -15.99 14.04
C GLY A 119 -14.50 -16.07 13.47
N TRP A 120 -15.44 -15.58 14.27
CA TRP A 120 -16.83 -15.39 13.91
C TRP A 120 -17.01 -13.99 13.32
N LEU A 121 -17.38 -13.92 12.05
CA LEU A 121 -17.56 -12.66 11.33
C LEU A 121 -18.96 -12.58 10.69
N PRO A 122 -19.56 -11.38 10.63
CA PRO A 122 -20.74 -11.16 9.81
C PRO A 122 -20.44 -11.42 8.32
N PRO A 123 -21.39 -11.94 7.52
CA PRO A 123 -21.15 -12.27 6.11
C PRO A 123 -20.60 -11.11 5.27
N GLN A 124 -21.02 -9.87 5.54
CA GLN A 124 -20.53 -8.69 4.82
C GLN A 124 -19.06 -8.34 5.09
N CYS A 125 -18.45 -8.95 6.11
CA CYS A 125 -17.05 -8.76 6.50
C CYS A 125 -16.21 -10.01 6.23
N LEU A 126 -16.80 -11.04 5.63
CA LEU A 126 -16.15 -12.28 5.31
C LEU A 126 -16.03 -12.39 3.79
N ASP A 127 -14.82 -12.58 3.29
CA ASP A 127 -14.62 -13.01 1.92
C ASP A 127 -14.98 -14.50 1.84
N MET A 128 -16.21 -14.78 1.43
CA MET A 128 -16.74 -16.14 1.34
C MET A 128 -16.02 -16.95 0.26
N GLU A 129 -15.66 -16.32 -0.85
CA GLU A 129 -14.98 -17.00 -1.96
C GLU A 129 -13.58 -17.45 -1.53
N LEU A 130 -12.81 -16.54 -0.92
CA LEU A 130 -11.48 -16.85 -0.42
C LEU A 130 -11.51 -17.83 0.76
N SER A 131 -12.51 -17.72 1.64
CA SER A 131 -12.69 -18.69 2.73
C SER A 131 -12.95 -20.09 2.16
N ASP A 132 -13.91 -20.22 1.24
CA ASP A 132 -14.27 -21.49 0.63
C ASP A 132 -13.12 -22.10 -0.21
N GLU A 133 -12.29 -21.26 -0.83
CA GLU A 133 -11.06 -21.69 -1.50
C GLU A 133 -10.09 -22.25 -0.47
N PHE A 134 -9.79 -21.47 0.58
CA PHE A 134 -8.90 -21.90 1.66
C PHE A 134 -9.34 -23.25 2.24
N ASP A 135 -10.63 -23.44 2.51
CA ASP A 135 -11.17 -24.69 3.08
C ASP A 135 -11.02 -25.93 2.18
N LYS A 136 -10.68 -25.74 0.91
CA LYS A 136 -10.46 -26.80 -0.10
C LYS A 136 -8.99 -27.02 -0.45
N LEU A 137 -8.07 -26.30 0.19
CA LEU A 137 -6.62 -26.43 -0.05
C LEU A 137 -5.92 -27.42 0.88
N GLY A 138 -6.66 -28.04 1.79
CA GLY A 138 -6.13 -29.01 2.74
C GLY A 138 -5.75 -30.36 2.10
N PRO A 139 -4.85 -31.11 2.75
CA PRO A 139 -4.26 -32.33 2.20
C PRO A 139 -5.17 -33.56 2.23
N LEU A 140 -6.37 -33.47 2.84
CA LEU A 140 -7.28 -34.59 2.94
C LEU A 140 -8.13 -34.76 1.67
N PRO A 141 -8.74 -35.94 1.45
CA PRO A 141 -9.71 -36.11 0.39
C PRO A 141 -10.83 -35.05 0.47
N GLY A 142 -11.14 -34.42 -0.66
CA GLY A 142 -12.10 -33.31 -0.72
C GLY A 142 -11.51 -31.93 -0.42
N GLY A 143 -10.21 -31.83 -0.13
CA GLY A 143 -9.53 -30.56 0.10
C GLY A 143 -9.60 -30.06 1.54
N GLU A 144 -10.09 -30.87 2.48
CA GLU A 144 -10.27 -30.43 3.86
C GLU A 144 -8.95 -30.35 4.63
N TRP A 145 -8.87 -29.37 5.53
CA TRP A 145 -7.78 -29.28 6.49
C TRP A 145 -8.00 -30.22 7.67
N PRO A 146 -6.94 -30.90 8.14
CA PRO A 146 -7.02 -31.70 9.34
C PRO A 146 -6.91 -30.84 10.61
N TYR A 147 -7.87 -30.99 11.52
CA TYR A 147 -7.87 -30.34 12.83
C TYR A 147 -7.98 -31.38 13.94
N TRP A 148 -7.31 -31.10 15.06
CA TRP A 148 -7.29 -32.00 16.20
C TRP A 148 -7.49 -31.26 17.52
N GLY A 149 -8.16 -31.92 18.47
CA GLY A 149 -8.33 -31.45 19.84
C GLY A 149 -7.15 -31.76 20.77
N ASP A 150 -6.20 -32.58 20.31
CA ASP A 150 -5.03 -33.00 21.08
C ASP A 150 -3.73 -32.93 20.28
N LEU A 151 -2.62 -32.77 21.01
CA LEU A 151 -1.28 -32.66 20.43
C LEU A 151 -0.83 -33.94 19.69
N ASN A 152 -1.35 -35.11 20.07
CA ASN A 152 -0.97 -36.38 19.44
C ASN A 152 -1.67 -36.59 18.09
N GLY A 153 -2.59 -35.70 17.69
CA GLY A 153 -3.31 -35.79 16.43
C GLY A 153 -4.29 -36.97 16.36
N THR A 154 -4.83 -37.39 17.51
CA THR A 154 -5.68 -38.58 17.61
C THR A 154 -7.18 -38.28 17.56
N THR A 155 -7.58 -37.13 18.07
CA THR A 155 -8.97 -36.67 18.20
C THR A 155 -9.24 -35.65 17.12
N ARG A 156 -9.78 -36.12 15.99
CA ARG A 156 -10.22 -35.23 14.89
C ARG A 156 -11.37 -34.37 15.35
N ILE A 157 -11.33 -33.10 15.00
CA ILE A 157 -12.44 -32.16 15.18
C ILE A 157 -12.83 -31.54 13.84
N THR A 158 -14.09 -31.13 13.72
CA THR A 158 -14.60 -30.41 12.54
C THR A 158 -14.29 -28.91 12.63
N ARG A 159 -14.51 -28.20 11.52
CA ARG A 159 -14.48 -26.73 11.48
C ARG A 159 -15.41 -26.13 12.53
N GLU A 160 -16.63 -26.64 12.64
CA GLU A 160 -17.66 -26.12 13.54
C GLU A 160 -17.22 -26.30 14.99
N GLU A 161 -16.69 -27.49 15.32
CA GLU A 161 -16.15 -27.79 16.65
C GLU A 161 -14.97 -26.89 17.00
N MET A 162 -14.08 -26.59 16.04
CA MET A 162 -13.04 -25.57 16.22
C MET A 162 -13.63 -24.20 16.58
N GLY A 163 -14.67 -23.77 15.87
CA GLY A 163 -15.34 -22.49 16.14
C GLY A 163 -15.99 -22.41 17.52
N LEU A 164 -16.41 -23.55 18.08
CA LEU A 164 -16.98 -23.64 19.43
C LEU A 164 -15.92 -23.46 20.53
N LEU A 165 -14.62 -23.70 20.25
CA LEU A 165 -13.54 -23.54 21.23
C LEU A 165 -13.42 -22.10 21.75
N ALA A 166 -13.92 -21.11 21.01
CA ALA A 166 -13.97 -19.72 21.42
C ALA A 166 -14.76 -19.51 22.74
N ASN A 167 -15.74 -20.37 23.05
CA ASN A 167 -16.49 -20.29 24.32
C ASN A 167 -15.65 -20.65 25.54
N VAL A 168 -14.67 -21.54 25.37
CA VAL A 168 -13.92 -22.16 26.49
C VAL A 168 -12.46 -21.73 26.52
N GLY A 169 -12.04 -20.87 25.58
CA GLY A 169 -10.62 -20.54 25.40
C GLY A 169 -9.78 -21.76 25.02
N GLY A 170 -10.39 -22.70 24.27
CA GLY A 170 -9.77 -23.95 23.89
C GLY A 170 -8.69 -23.79 22.83
N LEU A 171 -7.87 -24.82 22.68
CA LEU A 171 -6.79 -24.89 21.69
C LEU A 171 -7.14 -25.98 20.68
N PHE A 172 -6.73 -25.78 19.44
CA PHE A 172 -6.74 -26.83 18.42
C PHE A 172 -5.33 -26.98 17.85
N TYR A 173 -5.08 -28.14 17.27
CA TYR A 173 -3.85 -28.48 16.56
C TYR A 173 -4.18 -28.69 15.08
N THR A 174 -3.24 -28.35 14.22
CA THR A 174 -3.36 -28.48 12.76
C THR A 174 -1.96 -28.64 12.15
N THR A 175 -1.89 -28.75 10.83
CA THR A 175 -0.63 -28.90 10.09
C THR A 175 0.15 -27.58 10.01
N GLN A 176 1.46 -27.69 9.79
CA GLN A 176 2.30 -26.52 9.51
C GLN A 176 1.89 -25.83 8.20
N GLU A 177 1.44 -26.59 7.20
CA GLU A 177 0.96 -26.07 5.92
C GLU A 177 -0.23 -25.14 6.12
N TRP A 178 -1.21 -25.56 6.94
CA TRP A 178 -2.33 -24.69 7.32
C TRP A 178 -1.85 -23.39 7.96
N HIS A 179 -0.86 -23.45 8.87
CA HIS A 179 -0.33 -22.26 9.55
C HIS A 179 0.31 -21.28 8.58
N VAL A 180 1.10 -21.77 7.60
CA VAL A 180 1.73 -20.92 6.58
C VAL A 180 0.67 -20.26 5.68
N MET A 181 -0.39 -20.98 5.33
CA MET A 181 -1.46 -20.44 4.48
C MET A 181 -2.37 -19.45 5.22
N HIS A 182 -2.57 -19.64 6.52
CA HIS A 182 -3.40 -18.77 7.36
C HIS A 182 -2.66 -17.50 7.82
N CYS A 183 -1.36 -17.61 8.15
CA CYS A 183 -0.55 -16.55 8.74
C CYS A 183 0.29 -15.83 7.68
N MET A 184 -0.36 -15.17 6.72
CA MET A 184 0.28 -14.31 5.72
C MET A 184 0.34 -12.83 6.14
#